data_AF-H9WYE3-F1
#
_entry.id   AF-H9WYE3-F1
#
_cell.length_a   1.000
_cell.length_b   1.000
_cell.length_c   1.000
_cell.angle_alpha   90.00
_cell.angle_beta   90.00
_cell.angle_gamma   90.00
#
_symmetry.space_group_name_H-M   'P 1'
#
loop_
_entity.id
_entity.type
_entity.pdbx_description
1 polymer ?
#
loop_
_entity_poly.entity_id
_entity_poly.type
_entity_poly.pdbx_seq_one_letter_code
_entity_poly.pdbx_strand_id
1 'polypeptide(L)'
;VPKGLPGWSSAEKEHLGEELSDVLLYLVRLADICGVDLGEAALRKVKKNGLKYPVERCKGSSKKYTQLANVVNEEEFRVDTAIEEYL
;
A
#
# COMPACT_ATOMS: atom_id res chain seq x y z
N VAL A 1 2.78 -2.69 18.17
CA VAL A 1 1.79 -1.88 18.92
C VAL A 1 0.47 -2.63 18.92
N PRO A 2 -0.14 -2.91 20.09
CA PRO A 2 -1.43 -3.60 20.17
C PRO A 2 -2.54 -2.79 19.49
N LYS A 3 -3.47 -3.49 18.83
CA LYS A 3 -4.62 -2.85 18.15
C LYS A 3 -5.45 -2.07 19.17
N GLY A 4 -5.82 -0.85 18.81
CA GLY A 4 -6.66 0.03 19.66
C GLY A 4 -5.93 0.86 20.70
N LEU A 5 -4.59 0.76 20.77
CA LEU A 5 -3.74 1.57 21.66
C LEU A 5 -4.21 1.54 23.13
N PRO A 6 -4.30 0.36 23.76
CA PRO A 6 -4.63 0.25 25.18
C PRO A 6 -3.61 1.03 26.04
N GLY A 7 -4.10 1.75 27.04
CA GLY A 7 -3.29 2.56 27.95
C GLY A 7 -2.99 3.99 27.46
N TRP A 8 -3.38 4.34 26.24
CA TRP A 8 -3.24 5.70 25.72
C TRP A 8 -4.43 6.56 26.16
N SER A 9 -4.14 7.76 26.64
CA SER A 9 -5.10 8.82 26.92
C SER A 9 -5.76 9.35 25.64
N SER A 10 -6.87 10.08 25.80
CA SER A 10 -7.56 10.71 24.68
C SER A 10 -6.68 11.73 23.95
N ALA A 11 -5.91 12.52 24.70
CA ALA A 11 -5.00 13.52 24.14
C ALA A 11 -3.87 12.88 23.31
N GLU A 12 -3.30 11.75 23.76
CA GLU A 12 -2.27 11.04 22.96
C GLU A 12 -2.84 10.47 21.65
N LYS A 13 -4.10 10.01 21.67
CA LYS A 13 -4.77 9.51 20.45
C LYS A 13 -5.13 10.64 19.49
N GLU A 14 -5.54 11.78 20.02
CA GLU A 14 -5.79 13.00 19.24
C GLU A 14 -4.50 13.47 18.57
N HIS A 15 -3.43 13.62 19.34
CA HIS A 15 -2.13 14.02 18.82
C HIS A 15 -1.58 13.05 17.77
N LEU A 16 -1.75 11.73 17.97
CA LEU A 16 -1.43 10.75 16.92
C LEU A 16 -2.26 10.96 15.65
N GLY A 17 -3.54 11.33 15.80
CA GLY A 17 -4.41 11.66 14.68
C GLY A 17 -3.91 12.88 13.90
N GLU A 18 -3.41 13.90 14.59
CA GLU A 18 -2.79 15.09 13.99
C GLU A 18 -1.56 14.71 13.17
N GLU A 19 -0.62 13.94 13.75
CA GLU A 19 0.61 13.51 13.06
C GLU A 19 0.31 12.63 11.83
N LEU A 20 -0.68 11.73 11.94
CA LEU A 20 -1.14 10.94 10.79
C LEU A 20 -1.78 11.82 9.70
N SER A 21 -2.51 12.86 10.10
CA SER A 21 -3.13 13.81 9.18
C SER A 21 -2.07 14.64 8.47
N ASP A 22 -1.04 15.10 9.16
CA ASP A 22 0.07 15.85 8.56
C ASP A 22 0.78 15.02 7.48
N VAL A 23 1.10 13.76 7.77
CA VAL A 23 1.69 12.85 6.77
C VAL A 23 0.78 12.69 5.55
N LEU A 24 -0.53 12.52 5.75
CA LEU A 24 -1.49 12.40 4.65
C LEU A 24 -1.55 13.69 3.82
N LEU A 25 -1.63 14.85 4.45
CA LEU A 25 -1.71 16.15 3.78
C LEU A 25 -0.44 16.44 2.97
N TYR A 26 0.73 16.12 3.53
CA TYR A 26 1.99 16.21 2.79
C TYR A 26 2.02 15.28 1.58
N LEU A 27 1.52 14.05 1.69
CA LEU A 27 1.45 13.11 0.57
C LEU A 27 0.51 13.59 -0.54
N VAL A 28 -0.67 14.11 -0.18
CA VAL A 28 -1.62 14.67 -1.16
C VAL A 28 -1.01 15.86 -1.89
N ARG A 29 -0.38 16.79 -1.15
CA ARG A 29 0.32 17.93 -1.74
C ARG A 29 1.47 17.52 -2.65
N LEU A 30 2.26 16.53 -2.23
CA LEU A 30 3.37 16.03 -3.05
C LEU A 30 2.87 15.39 -4.34
N ALA A 31 1.77 14.64 -4.29
CA ALA A 31 1.16 14.04 -5.48
C ALA A 31 0.70 15.12 -6.48
N ASP A 32 0.07 16.19 -5.99
CA ASP A 32 -0.33 17.34 -6.81
C ASP A 32 0.88 18.01 -7.49
N ILE A 33 1.94 18.31 -6.71
CA ILE A 33 3.19 18.89 -7.24
C ILE A 33 3.84 18.00 -8.30
N CYS A 34 3.77 16.67 -8.12
CA CYS A 34 4.34 15.70 -9.06
C CYS A 34 3.40 15.35 -10.23
N GLY A 35 2.17 15.89 -10.28
CA GLY A 35 1.18 15.53 -11.30
C GLY A 35 0.74 14.06 -11.25
N VAL A 36 0.75 13.46 -10.06
CA VAL A 36 0.36 12.06 -9.84
C VAL A 36 -1.06 12.00 -9.32
N ASP A 37 -1.94 11.26 -10.01
CA ASP A 37 -3.21 10.84 -9.43
C ASP A 37 -2.95 9.82 -8.32
N LEU A 38 -2.97 10.29 -7.08
CA LEU A 38 -2.68 9.47 -5.89
C LEU A 38 -3.74 8.37 -5.68
N GLY A 39 -5.00 8.62 -6.05
CA GLY A 39 -6.08 7.66 -5.91
C GLY A 39 -5.87 6.46 -6.85
N GLU A 40 -5.65 6.73 -8.13
CA GLU A 40 -5.36 5.71 -9.14
C GLU A 40 -4.06 4.96 -8.83
N ALA A 41 -3.01 5.67 -8.40
CA ALA A 41 -1.76 5.04 -7.98
C ALA A 41 -1.95 4.07 -6.79
N ALA A 42 -2.79 4.44 -5.80
CA ALA A 42 -3.11 3.59 -4.67
C ALA A 42 -3.89 2.33 -5.10
N LEU A 43 -4.87 2.46 -6.00
CA LEU A 43 -5.64 1.34 -6.55
C LEU A 43 -4.74 0.34 -7.30
N ARG A 44 -3.87 0.84 -8.20
CA ARG A 44 -2.88 0.00 -8.89
C ARG A 44 -1.96 -0.73 -7.91
N LYS A 45 -1.56 -0.06 -6.84
CA LYS A 45 -0.71 -0.64 -5.79
C LYS A 45 -1.42 -1.75 -5.01
N VAL A 46 -2.69 -1.58 -4.67
CA VAL A 46 -3.50 -2.61 -4.00
C VAL A 46 -3.64 -3.85 -4.89
N LYS A 47 -3.98 -3.68 -6.17
CA LYS A 47 -4.05 -4.78 -7.16
C LYS A 47 -2.71 -5.52 -7.25
N LYS A 48 -1.61 -4.79 -7.43
CA LYS A 48 -0.24 -5.36 -7.46
C LYS A 48 0.10 -6.13 -6.18
N ASN A 49 -0.28 -5.61 -5.02
CA ASN A 49 -0.03 -6.28 -3.75
C ASN A 49 -0.86 -7.56 -3.61
N GLY A 50 -2.11 -7.59 -4.10
CA GLY A 50 -2.95 -8.80 -4.10
C GLY A 50 -2.35 -9.94 -4.92
N LEU A 51 -1.82 -9.63 -6.10
CA LEU A 51 -1.09 -10.61 -6.94
C LEU A 51 0.19 -11.12 -6.24
N LYS A 52 0.88 -10.21 -5.55
CA LYS A 52 2.16 -10.47 -4.88
C LYS A 52 2.01 -11.28 -3.58
N TYR A 53 0.85 -11.19 -2.93
CA TYR A 53 0.56 -11.84 -1.65
C TYR A 53 -0.80 -12.57 -1.71
N PRO A 54 -0.89 -13.69 -2.44
CA PRO A 54 -2.13 -14.45 -2.52
C PRO A 54 -2.51 -15.02 -1.15
N VAL A 55 -3.79 -14.89 -0.77
CA VAL A 55 -4.31 -15.26 0.56
C VAL A 55 -3.97 -16.70 0.93
N GLU A 56 -4.11 -17.63 -0.02
CA GLU A 56 -3.81 -19.06 0.18
C GLU A 56 -2.37 -19.34 0.60
N ARG A 57 -1.44 -18.42 0.33
CA ARG A 57 -0.01 -18.57 0.66
C ARG A 57 0.46 -17.65 1.79
N CYS A 58 -0.33 -16.64 2.12
CA CYS A 58 0.10 -15.56 3.03
C CYS A 58 -0.77 -15.39 4.28
N LYS A 59 -1.90 -16.10 4.40
CA LYS A 59 -2.80 -15.97 5.56
C LYS A 59 -2.02 -16.26 6.86
N GLY A 60 -1.98 -15.27 7.76
CA GLY A 60 -1.27 -15.36 9.04
C GLY A 60 0.26 -15.23 8.96
N SER A 61 0.84 -14.88 7.81
CA SER A 61 2.28 -14.78 7.61
C SER A 61 2.66 -13.41 7.04
N SER A 62 3.60 -12.72 7.68
CA SER A 62 4.19 -11.47 7.18
C SER A 62 5.42 -11.70 6.30
N LYS A 63 5.70 -12.95 5.91
CA LYS A 63 6.85 -13.29 5.05
C LYS A 63 6.76 -12.52 3.74
N LYS A 64 7.92 -12.05 3.26
CA LYS A 64 8.00 -11.38 1.97
C LYS A 64 7.68 -12.40 0.87
N TYR A 65 7.05 -11.94 -0.21
CA TYR A 65 6.71 -12.77 -1.39
C TYR A 65 7.89 -13.59 -1.95
N THR A 66 9.12 -13.06 -1.86
CA THR A 66 10.37 -13.76 -2.25
C THR A 66 10.65 -15.02 -1.43
N GLN A 67 9.93 -15.21 -0.32
CA GLN A 67 10.04 -16.34 0.60
C GLN A 67 8.79 -17.23 0.55
N LEU A 68 7.87 -17.00 -0.39
CA LEU A 68 6.73 -17.86 -0.67
C LEU A 68 7.13 -18.84 -1.76
N ALA A 69 6.94 -20.13 -1.54
CA ALA A 69 7.27 -21.16 -2.53
C ALA A 69 6.48 -20.89 -3.84
N ASN A 70 7.22 -20.76 -4.94
CA ASN A 70 6.79 -20.54 -6.33
C ASN A 70 6.28 -19.12 -6.65
N VAL A 71 7.21 -18.21 -6.96
CA VAL A 71 6.91 -16.89 -7.54
C VAL A 71 6.35 -17.08 -8.96
N VAL A 72 5.15 -16.55 -9.22
CA VAL A 72 4.64 -16.37 -10.59
C VAL A 72 5.58 -15.40 -11.30
N ASN A 73 6.10 -15.77 -12.48
CA ASN A 73 7.21 -15.10 -13.18
C ASN A 73 7.02 -13.56 -13.25
N GLU A 74 8.09 -12.81 -12.95
CA GLU A 74 8.10 -11.34 -12.99
C GLU A 74 7.83 -10.76 -14.39
N GLU A 75 7.92 -11.58 -15.46
CA GLU A 75 7.74 -11.17 -16.85
C GLU A 75 6.26 -11.02 -17.27
N GLU A 76 5.35 -11.84 -16.74
CA GLU A 76 3.91 -11.75 -17.03
C GLU A 76 3.31 -10.45 -16.47
N PHE A 77 3.95 -9.90 -15.43
CA PHE A 77 3.58 -8.64 -14.78
C PHE A 77 3.89 -7.38 -15.60
N ARG A 78 4.81 -7.43 -16.58
CA ARG A 78 5.16 -6.25 -17.41
C ARG A 78 4.16 -5.98 -18.54
N VAL A 79 3.36 -6.97 -18.94
CA VAL A 79 2.52 -6.87 -20.15
C VAL A 79 1.27 -6.02 -19.92
N ASP A 80 0.67 -6.09 -18.72
CA ASP A 80 -0.53 -5.30 -18.39
C ASP A 80 -0.29 -3.78 -18.30
N THR A 81 0.95 -3.35 -18.04
CA THR A 81 1.28 -1.91 -17.93
C THR A 81 1.50 -1.26 -19.31
N ALA A 82 1.85 -2.04 -20.33
CA ALA A 82 2.14 -1.51 -21.66
C ALA A 82 0.87 -1.23 -22.51
N ILE A 83 -0.30 -1.74 -22.12
CA ILE A 83 -1.54 -1.56 -22.88
C ILE A 83 -2.26 -0.24 -22.52
N GLU A 84 -2.10 0.26 -21.29
CA GLU A 84 -2.67 1.57 -20.87
C GLU A 84 -1.85 2.77 -21.36
N GLU A 85 -0.64 2.58 -21.89
CA GLU A 85 0.20 3.66 -22.43
C GLU A 85 -0.06 3.92 -23.93
N TYR A 86 -1.01 3.21 -24.55
CA TYR A 86 -1.32 3.29 -25.99
C TYR A 86 -2.80 3.54 -26.34
N LEU A 87 -3.62 3.98 -25.37
CA LEU A 87 -4.98 4.51 -25.57
C LEU A 87 -5.18 5.76 -24.72
#